data_AF-A0AA96MFX1-F1
#
_entry.id   AF-A0AA96MFX1-F1
#
_cell.length_a   1.000
_cell.length_b   1.000
_cell.length_c   1.000
_cell.angle_alpha   90.00
_cell.angle_beta   90.00
_cell.angle_gamma   90.00
#
_symmetry.space_group_name_H-M   'P 1'
#
loop_
_entity.id
_entity.type
_entity.pdbx_description
1 polymer ?
#
loop_
_entity_poly.entity_id
_entity_poly.type
_entity_poly.pdbx_seq_one_letter_code
_entity_poly.pdbx_strand_id
1 'polypeptide(L)'
;MNLAGIKGGYDCIISLGSSCEPAAHLRRKGLRVFSSPLDWVVSLSLTDVNRLLGQRFSGYMELPNMGVIDGNDVFVENEVVQPVKSYFIKDYYYNVISVHDFPVLEGLEWYHVYPGFKEKINMRSRRLLDALAVSRKVLFIRWGGTREEAVQLQSTLGTLTGGEYQILIVNGVDGLESVVDREWSLPGIASLGIPNRAGDCESWDYILEGIYLNQV
;
A
#
# COMPACT_ATOMS: atom_id res chain seq x y z
N MET A 1 -6.38 19.00 -6.23
CA MET A 1 -7.57 18.61 -5.44
C MET A 1 -7.15 18.63 -3.97
N ASN A 2 -8.06 18.88 -3.04
CA ASN A 2 -7.77 18.91 -1.60
C ASN A 2 -8.45 17.73 -0.87
N LEU A 3 -8.22 17.60 0.44
CA LEU A 3 -8.83 16.54 1.26
C LEU A 3 -10.37 16.53 1.20
N ALA A 4 -11.03 17.69 1.13
CA ALA A 4 -12.48 17.75 1.01
C ALA A 4 -12.98 17.13 -0.31
N GLY A 5 -12.21 17.29 -1.40
CA GLY A 5 -12.53 16.74 -2.71
C GLY A 5 -12.45 15.21 -2.82
N ILE A 6 -11.85 14.54 -1.82
CA ILE A 6 -11.77 13.07 -1.76
C ILE A 6 -12.76 12.41 -0.81
N LYS A 7 -13.65 13.19 -0.19
CA LYS A 7 -14.69 12.61 0.68
C LYS A 7 -15.79 11.95 -0.16
N GLY A 8 -16.49 10.99 0.44
CA GLY A 8 -17.60 10.26 -0.18
C GLY A 8 -17.36 8.76 -0.32
N GLY A 9 -18.21 8.15 -1.14
CA GLY A 9 -18.26 6.71 -1.35
C GLY A 9 -17.32 6.21 -2.45
N TYR A 10 -16.74 5.03 -2.23
CA TYR A 10 -15.86 4.31 -3.15
C TYR A 10 -16.25 2.84 -3.24
N ASP A 11 -16.12 2.23 -4.42
CA ASP A 11 -16.33 0.79 -4.57
C ASP A 11 -15.13 0.01 -4.00
N CYS A 12 -13.94 0.62 -4.06
CA CYS A 12 -12.73 0.05 -3.47
C CYS A 12 -11.76 1.14 -3.00
N ILE A 13 -11.05 0.85 -1.90
CA ILE A 13 -10.01 1.71 -1.34
C ILE A 13 -8.73 0.87 -1.20
N ILE A 14 -7.67 1.27 -1.90
CA ILE A 14 -6.46 0.47 -2.09
C ILE A 14 -5.24 1.19 -1.51
N SER A 15 -4.51 0.51 -0.62
CA SER A 15 -3.16 0.91 -0.23
C SER A 15 -2.14 0.53 -1.32
N LEU A 16 -1.26 1.47 -1.64
CA LEU A 16 -0.11 1.32 -2.56
C LEU A 16 1.23 1.23 -1.80
N GLY A 17 1.19 0.86 -0.52
CA GLY A 17 2.37 0.52 0.28
C GLY A 17 3.21 1.72 0.73
N SER A 18 4.53 1.51 0.72
CA SER A 18 5.61 2.22 1.46
C SER A 18 5.78 1.73 2.88
N SER A 19 4.67 1.52 3.57
CA SER A 19 4.59 0.90 4.88
C SER A 19 3.26 0.17 5.00
N CYS A 20 3.09 -0.58 6.08
CA CYS A 20 1.83 -1.22 6.41
C CYS A 20 0.77 -0.24 6.95
N GLU A 21 1.12 1.01 7.25
CA GLU A 21 0.23 1.95 7.94
C GLU A 21 -1.07 2.24 7.19
N PRO A 22 -1.07 2.61 5.89
CA PRO A 22 -2.33 2.87 5.20
C PRO A 22 -3.27 1.66 5.26
N ALA A 23 -2.73 0.45 5.05
CA ALA A 23 -3.51 -0.79 5.11
C ALA A 23 -4.03 -1.08 6.54
N ALA A 24 -3.22 -0.83 7.57
CA ALA A 24 -3.60 -1.01 8.97
C ALA A 24 -4.73 -0.05 9.39
N HIS A 25 -4.64 1.24 9.03
CA HIS A 25 -5.69 2.22 9.34
C HIS A 25 -6.96 1.98 8.53
N LEU A 26 -6.86 1.57 7.26
CA LEU A 26 -8.01 1.13 6.46
C LEU A 26 -8.70 -0.09 7.09
N ARG A 27 -7.93 -1.07 7.58
CA ARG A 27 -8.48 -2.24 8.31
C ARG A 27 -9.20 -1.79 9.58
N ARG A 28 -8.58 -0.94 10.40
CA ARG A 28 -9.16 -0.42 11.65
C ARG A 28 -10.48 0.32 11.42
N LYS A 29 -10.62 1.04 10.29
CA LYS A 29 -11.84 1.76 9.91
C LYS A 29 -12.86 0.95 9.12
N GLY A 30 -12.61 -0.35 8.90
CA GLY A 30 -13.51 -1.20 8.09
C GLY A 30 -13.57 -0.80 6.61
N LEU A 31 -12.60 -0.03 6.12
CA LEU A 31 -12.51 0.46 4.75
C LEU A 31 -11.73 -0.47 3.82
N ARG A 32 -11.10 -1.52 4.38
CA ARG A 32 -10.31 -2.49 3.63
C ARG A 32 -11.16 -3.68 3.19
N VAL A 33 -11.46 -3.74 1.90
CA VAL A 33 -12.26 -4.84 1.29
C VAL A 33 -11.44 -6.14 1.19
N PHE A 34 -10.13 -6.03 1.00
CA PHE A 34 -9.21 -7.16 0.90
C PHE A 34 -7.75 -6.80 1.17
N SER A 35 -6.91 -7.82 1.39
CA SER A 35 -5.46 -7.64 1.47
C SER A 35 -4.86 -7.43 0.08
N SER A 36 -4.37 -6.24 -0.22
CA SER A 36 -3.70 -5.87 -1.48
C SER A 36 -2.27 -6.47 -1.54
N PRO A 37 -1.68 -6.66 -2.73
CA PRO A 37 -0.27 -7.08 -2.87
C PRO A 37 0.73 -6.13 -2.20
N LEU A 38 0.38 -4.86 -1.97
CA LEU A 38 1.27 -3.86 -1.37
C LEU A 38 0.94 -3.51 0.10
N ASP A 39 0.04 -4.24 0.75
CA ASP A 39 -0.39 -3.92 2.13
C ASP A 39 0.69 -4.16 3.19
N TRP A 40 1.55 -5.16 2.99
CA TRP A 40 2.45 -5.68 4.03
C TRP A 40 3.92 -5.64 3.58
N VAL A 41 4.23 -4.65 2.74
CA VAL A 41 5.55 -4.50 2.13
C VAL A 41 6.08 -3.10 2.35
N VAL A 42 7.41 -2.99 2.40
CA VAL A 42 8.11 -1.72 2.32
C VAL A 42 8.47 -1.48 0.86
N SER A 43 7.87 -0.44 0.28
CA SER A 43 8.08 -0.02 -1.12
C SER A 43 8.34 1.49 -1.17
N LEU A 44 9.55 1.93 -0.82
CA LEU A 44 9.84 3.35 -0.60
C LEU A 44 9.83 4.18 -1.89
N SER A 45 10.20 3.57 -3.02
CA SER A 45 10.24 4.21 -4.33
C SER A 45 8.86 4.14 -5.00
N LEU A 46 8.18 5.29 -5.12
CA LEU A 46 6.91 5.33 -5.85
C LEU A 46 7.14 5.12 -7.36
N THR A 47 8.29 5.54 -7.88
CA THR A 47 8.74 5.20 -9.23
C THR A 47 8.76 3.68 -9.49
N ASP A 48 9.28 2.86 -8.56
CA ASP A 48 9.27 1.41 -8.71
C ASP A 48 7.86 0.80 -8.58
N VAL A 49 7.02 1.37 -7.70
CA VAL A 49 5.61 1.00 -7.59
C VAL A 49 4.87 1.28 -8.91
N ASN A 50 5.14 2.41 -9.57
CA ASN A 50 4.58 2.74 -10.88
C ASN A 50 4.98 1.68 -11.92
N ARG A 51 6.26 1.28 -11.94
CA ARG A 51 6.72 0.21 -12.84
C ARG A 51 6.06 -1.13 -12.54
N LEU A 52 5.89 -1.48 -11.27
CA LEU A 52 5.20 -2.71 -10.84
C LEU A 52 3.74 -2.75 -11.33
N LEU A 53 3.01 -1.66 -11.09
CA LEU A 53 1.61 -1.51 -11.51
C LEU A 53 1.49 -1.50 -13.04
N GLY A 54 2.34 -0.75 -13.73
CA GLY A 54 2.34 -0.66 -15.19
C GLY A 54 2.65 -1.99 -15.88
N GLN A 55 3.41 -2.87 -15.23
CA GLN A 55 3.68 -4.24 -15.68
C GLN A 55 2.66 -5.26 -15.16
N ARG A 56 1.58 -4.81 -14.51
CA ARG A 56 0.51 -5.67 -13.96
C ARG A 56 1.06 -6.80 -13.08
N PHE A 57 2.07 -6.49 -12.26
CA PHE A 57 2.76 -7.45 -11.38
C PHE A 57 3.55 -8.57 -12.08
N SER A 58 3.79 -8.47 -13.39
CA SER A 58 4.65 -9.42 -14.11
C SER A 58 6.07 -9.40 -13.54
N GLY A 59 6.60 -10.55 -13.12
CA GLY A 59 7.94 -10.63 -12.53
C GLY A 59 8.04 -10.18 -11.07
N TYR A 60 6.91 -9.88 -10.42
CA TYR A 60 6.88 -9.45 -9.03
C TYR A 60 7.20 -10.59 -8.07
N MET A 61 8.20 -10.42 -7.21
CA MET A 61 8.63 -11.43 -6.24
C MET A 61 8.93 -12.80 -6.90
N GLU A 62 9.64 -12.77 -8.04
CA GLU A 62 10.21 -13.99 -8.62
C GLU A 62 11.46 -14.40 -7.84
N LEU A 63 11.56 -15.67 -7.47
CA LEU A 63 12.63 -16.18 -6.60
C LEU A 63 14.04 -15.76 -7.04
N PRO A 64 14.41 -15.78 -8.34
CA PRO A 64 15.74 -15.34 -8.78
C PRO A 64 16.05 -13.86 -8.52
N ASN A 65 15.01 -13.03 -8.34
CA ASN A 65 15.14 -11.61 -8.05
C ASN A 65 15.09 -11.31 -6.54
N MET A 66 15.00 -12.34 -5.69
CA MET A 66 14.77 -12.20 -4.26
C MET A 66 16.01 -12.53 -3.43
N GLY A 67 16.20 -11.82 -2.32
CA GLY A 67 17.25 -12.13 -1.36
C GLY A 67 16.95 -11.60 0.04
N VAL A 68 17.55 -12.24 1.03
CA VAL A 68 17.50 -11.80 2.43
C VAL A 68 18.33 -10.52 2.56
N ILE A 69 17.78 -9.53 3.26
CA ILE A 69 18.53 -8.35 3.69
C ILE A 69 18.56 -8.29 5.22
N ASP A 70 19.52 -7.55 5.76
CA ASP A 70 19.60 -7.32 7.20
C ASP A 70 18.38 -6.55 7.71
N GLY A 71 17.84 -7.03 8.83
CA GLY A 71 16.62 -6.50 9.44
C GLY A 71 15.70 -7.64 9.88
N ASN A 72 14.85 -7.34 10.86
CA ASN A 72 13.72 -8.18 11.23
C ASN A 72 12.59 -7.27 11.72
N ASP A 73 11.36 -7.75 11.54
CA ASP A 73 10.18 -7.14 12.13
C ASP A 73 9.42 -8.19 12.93
N VAL A 74 8.68 -7.72 13.91
CA VAL A 74 7.80 -8.50 14.77
C VAL A 74 6.38 -8.19 14.34
N PHE A 75 5.76 -9.10 13.60
CA PHE A 75 4.34 -8.99 13.28
C PHE A 75 3.49 -9.61 14.38
N VAL A 76 2.41 -8.93 14.77
CA VAL A 76 1.37 -9.48 15.65
C VAL A 76 0.11 -9.64 14.81
N GLU A 77 -0.24 -10.89 14.46
CA GLU A 77 -1.48 -11.18 13.78
C GLU A 77 -2.58 -11.50 14.81
N ASN A 78 -3.53 -10.58 14.97
CA ASN A 78 -4.66 -10.64 15.90
C ASN A 78 -4.25 -10.62 17.39
N GLU A 79 -5.16 -10.15 18.25
CA GLU A 79 -4.93 -9.70 19.64
C GLU A 79 -4.35 -10.74 20.62
N VAL A 80 -3.99 -11.94 20.16
CA VAL A 80 -3.29 -12.98 20.91
C VAL A 80 -2.40 -13.84 19.98
N VAL A 81 -1.24 -13.37 19.51
CA VAL A 81 -0.22 -14.26 18.90
C VAL A 81 1.20 -13.76 19.20
N GLN A 82 2.10 -14.69 19.52
CA GLN A 82 3.50 -14.42 19.79
C GLN A 82 4.21 -13.77 18.59
N PRO A 83 5.17 -12.85 18.82
CA PRO A 83 6.09 -12.36 17.80
C PRO A 83 6.69 -13.47 16.94
N VAL A 84 6.27 -13.62 15.69
CA VAL A 84 6.97 -14.51 14.75
C VAL A 84 8.03 -13.68 14.04
N LYS A 85 9.29 -13.89 14.42
CA LYS A 85 10.43 -13.28 13.73
C LYS A 85 10.36 -13.66 12.25
N SER A 86 10.38 -12.67 11.37
CA SER A 86 10.37 -12.88 9.93
C SER A 86 11.66 -12.36 9.29
N TYR A 87 12.10 -13.02 8.23
CA TYR A 87 13.13 -12.50 7.35
C TYR A 87 12.61 -11.30 6.57
N PHE A 88 13.48 -10.32 6.35
CA PHE A 88 13.24 -9.29 5.34
C PHE A 88 13.70 -9.82 4.00
N ILE A 89 12.75 -10.06 3.11
CA ILE A 89 13.04 -10.54 1.77
C ILE A 89 12.78 -9.42 0.78
N LYS A 90 13.85 -9.01 0.10
CA LYS A 90 13.82 -7.96 -0.92
C LYS A 90 13.69 -8.57 -2.30
N ASP A 91 12.69 -8.13 -3.05
CA ASP A 91 12.67 -8.21 -4.50
C ASP A 91 13.52 -7.07 -5.06
N TYR A 92 14.68 -7.41 -5.64
CA TYR A 92 15.59 -6.45 -6.25
C TYR A 92 15.10 -5.96 -7.61
N TYR A 93 14.23 -6.72 -8.28
CA TYR A 93 13.68 -6.31 -9.56
C TYR A 93 12.70 -5.18 -9.40
N TYR A 94 11.85 -5.17 -8.37
CA TYR A 94 10.90 -4.07 -8.07
C TYR A 94 11.24 -3.21 -6.86
N ASN A 95 12.36 -3.48 -6.19
CA ASN A 95 12.77 -2.75 -4.98
C ASN A 95 11.68 -2.74 -3.90
N VAL A 96 11.06 -3.89 -3.66
CA VAL A 96 10.01 -4.09 -2.65
C VAL A 96 10.50 -5.10 -1.61
N ILE A 97 10.28 -4.83 -0.33
CA ILE A 97 10.68 -5.69 0.78
C ILE A 97 9.42 -6.28 1.43
N SER A 98 9.31 -7.61 1.45
CA SER A 98 8.35 -8.29 2.32
C SER A 98 8.92 -8.40 3.72
N VAL A 99 8.15 -7.97 4.72
CA VAL A 99 8.59 -7.89 6.12
C VAL A 99 7.88 -8.90 7.05
N HIS A 100 6.80 -9.53 6.59
CA HIS A 100 5.96 -10.41 7.41
C HIS A 100 5.62 -11.76 6.77
N ASP A 101 5.99 -11.99 5.50
CA ASP A 101 5.54 -13.20 4.80
C ASP A 101 6.50 -14.40 4.92
N PHE A 102 7.69 -14.20 5.50
CA PHE A 102 8.77 -15.18 5.56
C PHE A 102 9.20 -15.46 7.01
N PRO A 103 8.43 -16.24 7.78
CA PRO A 103 8.78 -16.55 9.16
C PRO A 103 10.11 -17.31 9.25
N VAL A 104 10.88 -17.04 10.30
CA VAL A 104 12.09 -17.79 10.64
C VAL A 104 11.65 -19.11 11.28
N LEU A 105 11.85 -20.22 10.58
CA LEU A 105 11.50 -21.56 11.03
C LEU A 105 12.77 -22.35 11.34
N GLU A 106 12.81 -23.02 12.48
CA GLU A 106 13.99 -23.78 12.91
C GLU A 106 14.37 -24.85 11.89
N GLY A 107 15.65 -24.84 11.47
CA GLY A 107 16.20 -25.82 10.52
C GLY A 107 15.77 -25.62 9.07
N LEU A 108 15.05 -24.55 8.72
CA LEU A 108 14.59 -24.26 7.36
C LEU A 108 15.13 -22.94 6.83
N GLU A 109 15.60 -22.97 5.59
CA GLU A 109 15.92 -21.76 4.83
C GLU A 109 14.65 -20.99 4.45
N TRP A 110 14.74 -19.66 4.35
CA TRP A 110 13.61 -18.77 4.05
C TRP A 110 12.81 -19.14 2.79
N TYR A 111 13.47 -19.69 1.75
CA TYR A 111 12.80 -20.02 0.49
C TYR A 111 11.89 -21.25 0.61
N HIS A 112 11.91 -22.01 1.70
CA HIS A 112 11.00 -23.15 1.89
C HIS A 112 9.53 -22.72 1.92
N VAL A 113 9.23 -21.50 2.39
CA VAL A 113 7.86 -20.95 2.38
C VAL A 113 7.50 -20.22 1.07
N TYR A 114 8.48 -20.05 0.16
CA TYR A 114 8.31 -19.28 -1.07
C TYR A 114 7.12 -19.74 -1.93
N PRO A 115 6.89 -21.06 -2.18
CA PRO A 115 5.79 -21.49 -3.04
C PRO A 115 4.42 -20.98 -2.56
N GLY A 116 4.13 -21.10 -1.26
CA GLY A 116 2.89 -20.62 -0.66
C GLY A 116 2.80 -19.09 -0.63
N PHE A 117 3.92 -18.40 -0.38
CA PHE A 117 3.98 -16.95 -0.50
C PHE A 117 3.68 -16.48 -1.94
N LYS A 118 4.30 -17.11 -2.95
CA LYS A 118 4.16 -16.74 -4.35
C LYS A 118 2.74 -16.97 -4.86
N GLU A 119 2.09 -18.06 -4.46
CA GLU A 119 0.68 -18.30 -4.76
C GLU A 119 -0.22 -17.20 -4.15
N LYS A 120 0.00 -16.88 -2.87
CA LYS A 120 -0.71 -15.82 -2.15
C LYS A 120 -0.55 -14.46 -2.82
N ILE A 121 0.67 -14.06 -3.19
CA ILE A 121 0.89 -12.74 -3.79
C ILE A 121 0.30 -12.67 -5.21
N ASN A 122 0.41 -13.72 -6.01
CA ASN A 122 -0.20 -13.80 -7.33
C ASN A 122 -1.74 -13.75 -7.27
N MET A 123 -2.34 -14.39 -6.25
CA MET A 123 -3.78 -14.28 -6.00
C MET A 123 -4.17 -12.84 -5.63
N ARG A 124 -3.44 -12.19 -4.71
CA ARG A 124 -3.71 -10.80 -4.32
C ARG A 124 -3.57 -9.82 -5.49
N SER A 125 -2.54 -9.99 -6.34
CA SER A 125 -2.34 -9.19 -7.55
C SER A 125 -3.49 -9.34 -8.54
N ARG A 126 -3.93 -10.58 -8.82
CA ARG A 126 -5.09 -10.84 -9.68
C ARG A 126 -6.36 -10.20 -9.11
N ARG A 127 -6.66 -10.46 -7.83
CA ARG A 127 -7.82 -9.89 -7.15
C ARG A 127 -7.86 -8.36 -7.20
N LEU A 128 -6.69 -7.71 -7.05
CA LEU A 128 -6.60 -6.26 -7.22
C LEU A 128 -6.99 -5.85 -8.65
N LEU A 129 -6.37 -6.44 -9.66
CA LEU A 129 -6.66 -6.11 -11.07
C LEU A 129 -8.14 -6.34 -11.41
N ASP A 130 -8.72 -7.45 -10.96
CA ASP A 130 -10.13 -7.78 -11.16
C ASP A 130 -11.05 -6.74 -10.49
N ALA A 131 -10.74 -6.35 -9.25
CA ALA A 131 -11.48 -5.31 -8.55
C ALA A 131 -11.42 -3.95 -9.26
N LEU A 132 -10.24 -3.57 -9.79
CA LEU A 132 -10.07 -2.31 -10.52
C LEU A 132 -10.81 -2.29 -11.86
N ALA A 133 -10.97 -3.45 -12.50
CA ALA A 133 -11.67 -3.56 -13.79
C ALA A 133 -13.18 -3.32 -13.66
N VAL A 134 -13.78 -3.67 -12.52
CA VAL A 134 -15.24 -3.58 -12.31
C VAL A 134 -15.68 -2.38 -11.45
N SER A 135 -14.74 -1.76 -10.73
CA SER A 135 -15.04 -0.61 -9.88
C SER A 135 -15.33 0.65 -10.70
N ARG A 136 -16.42 1.35 -10.39
CA ARG A 136 -16.77 2.64 -11.00
C ARG A 136 -16.04 3.79 -10.33
N LYS A 137 -15.74 3.69 -9.04
CA LYS A 137 -14.98 4.70 -8.29
C LYS A 137 -13.99 4.09 -7.30
N VAL A 138 -12.70 4.39 -7.45
CA VAL A 138 -11.62 3.85 -6.61
C VAL A 138 -10.84 4.97 -5.91
N LEU A 139 -10.47 4.77 -4.64
CA LEU A 139 -9.49 5.61 -3.96
C LEU A 139 -8.18 4.83 -3.80
N PHE A 140 -7.09 5.40 -4.28
CA PHE A 140 -5.74 4.90 -4.03
C PHE A 140 -5.08 5.73 -2.94
N ILE A 141 -4.51 5.08 -1.93
CA ILE A 141 -3.76 5.75 -0.85
C ILE A 141 -2.32 5.28 -0.91
N ARG A 142 -1.40 6.24 -0.95
CA ARG A 142 0.03 6.00 -0.99
C ARG A 142 0.71 6.80 0.10
N TRP A 143 1.47 6.13 0.96
CA TRP A 143 2.40 6.80 1.86
C TRP A 143 3.70 7.09 1.14
N GLY A 144 4.21 8.32 1.18
CA GLY A 144 5.46 8.68 0.52
C GLY A 144 5.33 8.87 -1.00
N GLY A 145 5.81 10.01 -1.49
CA GLY A 145 6.00 10.24 -2.92
C GLY A 145 6.10 11.73 -3.25
N THR A 146 6.74 12.05 -4.38
CA THR A 146 6.79 13.42 -4.89
C THR A 146 5.61 13.72 -5.81
N ARG A 147 5.47 15.00 -6.16
CA ARG A 147 4.45 15.47 -7.10
C ARG A 147 4.62 14.83 -8.48
N GLU A 148 5.86 14.72 -8.95
CA GLU A 148 6.22 14.17 -10.26
C GLU A 148 5.93 12.67 -10.32
N GLU A 149 6.28 11.93 -9.27
CA GLU A 149 5.99 10.50 -9.16
C GLU A 149 4.47 10.24 -9.12
N ALA A 150 3.70 11.13 -8.48
CA ALA A 150 2.24 11.02 -8.42
C ALA A 150 1.56 11.27 -9.77
N VAL A 151 2.12 12.13 -10.63
CA VAL A 151 1.64 12.31 -12.02
C VAL A 151 1.86 11.02 -12.83
N GLN A 152 3.02 10.37 -12.66
CA GLN A 152 3.30 9.08 -13.28
C GLN A 152 2.37 7.98 -12.74
N LEU A 153 2.10 8.01 -11.43
CA LEU A 153 1.16 7.08 -10.80
C LEU A 153 -0.25 7.24 -11.39
N GLN A 154 -0.75 8.47 -11.52
CA GLN A 154 -2.04 8.73 -12.15
C GLN A 154 -2.11 8.17 -13.57
N SER A 155 -1.08 8.44 -14.39
CA SER A 155 -1.01 7.90 -15.75
C SER A 155 -1.02 6.37 -15.77
N THR A 156 -0.31 5.75 -14.83
CA THR A 156 -0.24 4.28 -14.69
C THR A 156 -1.58 3.68 -14.28
N LEU A 157 -2.21 4.23 -13.24
CA LEU A 157 -3.49 3.76 -12.70
C LEU A 157 -4.63 3.89 -13.71
N GLY A 158 -4.62 4.94 -14.54
CA GLY A 158 -5.59 5.10 -15.62
C GLY A 158 -5.58 3.97 -16.66
N THR A 159 -4.50 3.17 -16.73
CA THR A 159 -4.45 1.97 -17.60
C THR A 159 -5.00 0.70 -16.92
N LEU A 160 -5.24 0.76 -15.60
CA LEU A 160 -5.68 -0.36 -14.78
C LEU A 160 -7.15 -0.24 -14.36
N THR A 161 -7.69 0.98 -14.31
CA THR A 161 -9.07 1.25 -13.88
C THR A 161 -10.01 1.45 -15.07
N GLY A 162 -11.23 0.91 -14.96
CA GLY A 162 -12.30 1.15 -15.94
C GLY A 162 -13.19 2.34 -15.61
N GLY A 163 -13.09 2.89 -14.40
CA GLY A 163 -13.93 3.97 -13.88
C GLY A 163 -13.14 5.18 -13.36
N GLU A 164 -13.84 6.03 -12.60
CA GLU A 164 -13.23 7.17 -11.92
C GLU A 164 -12.28 6.69 -10.82
N TYR A 165 -11.21 7.45 -10.61
CA TYR A 165 -10.32 7.19 -9.50
C TYR A 165 -9.73 8.47 -8.96
N GLN A 166 -9.36 8.41 -7.68
CA GLN A 166 -8.67 9.48 -6.98
C GLN A 166 -7.45 8.91 -6.26
N ILE A 167 -6.47 9.78 -6.04
CA ILE A 167 -5.20 9.42 -5.40
C ILE A 167 -5.02 10.33 -4.20
N LEU A 168 -4.72 9.73 -3.05
CA LEU A 168 -4.29 10.40 -1.85
C LEU A 168 -2.83 10.05 -1.60
N ILE A 169 -1.95 11.04 -1.67
CA ILE A 169 -0.55 10.92 -1.23
C ILE A 169 -0.43 11.48 0.19
N VAL A 170 0.15 10.70 1.10
CA VAL A 170 0.39 11.11 2.49
C VAL A 170 1.89 11.06 2.76
N ASN A 171 2.47 12.15 3.24
CA ASN A 171 3.89 12.23 3.59
C ASN A 171 4.04 12.56 5.08
N GLY A 172 4.80 11.75 5.83
CA GLY A 172 5.27 12.13 7.16
C GLY A 172 6.30 13.26 7.05
N VAL A 173 6.11 14.34 7.79
CA VAL A 173 6.98 15.52 7.78
C VAL A 173 7.38 15.86 9.21
N ASP A 174 8.69 15.95 9.45
CA ASP A 174 9.23 16.32 10.74
C ASP A 174 8.83 17.75 11.11
N GLY A 175 8.46 17.96 12.37
CA GLY A 175 8.05 19.27 12.90
C GLY A 175 6.61 19.69 12.57
N LEU A 176 5.84 18.90 11.83
CA LEU A 176 4.39 19.12 11.75
C LEU A 176 3.68 18.68 13.04
N GLU A 177 2.70 19.48 13.45
CA GLU A 177 1.85 19.17 14.61
C GLU A 177 0.47 18.64 14.22
N SER A 178 0.03 18.90 12.98
CA SER A 178 -1.26 18.49 12.45
C SER A 178 -1.21 18.23 10.94
N VAL A 179 -2.28 17.66 10.40
CA VAL A 179 -2.44 17.40 8.97
C VAL A 179 -2.53 18.71 8.19
N VAL A 180 -1.74 18.83 7.14
CA VAL A 180 -1.73 20.00 6.24
C VAL A 180 -1.92 19.57 4.79
N ASP A 181 -2.73 20.30 4.04
CA ASP A 181 -2.80 20.14 2.59
C ASP A 181 -1.54 20.73 1.95
N ARG A 182 -0.96 20.01 0.98
CA ARG A 182 0.26 20.43 0.25
C ARG A 182 -0.07 21.15 -1.05
N GLU A 183 -1.35 21.25 -1.41
CA GLU A 183 -1.90 22.05 -2.50
C GLU A 183 -1.19 21.86 -3.86
N TRP A 184 -0.82 20.62 -4.18
CA TRP A 184 -0.16 20.29 -5.46
C TRP A 184 -0.94 20.70 -6.71
N SER A 185 -2.21 21.06 -6.55
CA SER A 185 -3.06 21.59 -7.63
C SER A 185 -3.18 20.63 -8.82
N LEU A 186 -3.13 19.33 -8.54
CA LEU A 186 -3.31 18.26 -9.53
C LEU A 186 -4.78 17.77 -9.51
N PRO A 187 -5.45 17.66 -10.67
CA PRO A 187 -6.78 17.05 -10.75
C PRO A 187 -6.74 15.58 -10.30
N GLY A 188 -7.73 15.16 -9.49
CA GLY A 188 -7.83 13.77 -9.01
C GLY A 188 -6.77 13.34 -7.98
N ILE A 189 -5.85 14.24 -7.58
CA ILE A 189 -4.81 13.94 -6.58
C ILE A 189 -4.89 14.93 -5.42
N ALA A 190 -5.05 14.41 -4.21
CA ALA A 190 -4.84 15.11 -2.95
C ALA A 190 -3.46 14.73 -2.38
N SER A 191 -2.77 15.70 -1.80
CA SER A 191 -1.46 15.47 -1.16
C SER A 191 -1.43 16.12 0.20
N LEU A 192 -1.11 15.33 1.22
CA LEU A 192 -1.12 15.76 2.61
C LEU A 192 0.27 15.58 3.24
N GLY A 193 0.64 16.52 4.09
CA GLY A 193 1.68 16.35 5.09
C GLY A 193 1.05 15.99 6.43
N ILE A 194 1.62 15.04 7.16
CA ILE A 194 1.21 14.69 8.52
C ILE A 194 2.41 14.70 9.46
N PRO A 195 2.22 14.82 10.78
CA PRO A 195 3.30 14.61 11.74
C PRO A 195 3.99 13.27 11.51
N ASN A 196 5.32 13.26 11.45
CA ASN A 196 6.09 12.03 11.26
C ASN A 196 6.13 11.19 12.56
N ARG A 197 5.04 10.48 12.84
CA ARG A 197 4.85 9.67 14.04
C ARG A 197 4.29 8.30 13.63
N ALA A 198 4.89 7.23 14.13
CA ALA A 198 4.39 5.88 13.88
C ALA A 198 3.03 5.66 14.56
N GLY A 199 2.09 5.06 13.84
CA GLY A 199 0.77 4.69 14.34
C GLY A 199 -0.14 5.88 14.65
N ASP A 200 0.02 7.01 13.97
CA ASP A 200 -0.73 8.26 14.20
C ASP A 200 -2.22 8.12 13.86
N CYS A 201 -2.97 7.51 14.79
CA CYS A 201 -4.39 7.27 14.66
C CYS A 201 -5.19 8.57 14.51
N GLU A 202 -4.76 9.67 15.12
CA GLU A 202 -5.46 10.95 15.07
C GLU A 202 -5.43 11.53 13.65
N SER A 203 -4.23 11.62 13.06
CA SER A 203 -4.07 12.09 11.67
C SER A 203 -4.85 11.21 10.70
N TRP A 204 -4.76 9.88 10.84
CA TRP A 204 -5.48 8.96 9.96
C TRP A 204 -7.01 9.01 10.14
N ASP A 205 -7.50 9.26 11.36
CA ASP A 205 -8.94 9.43 11.62
C ASP A 205 -9.48 10.67 10.91
N TYR A 206 -8.76 11.78 11.00
CA TYR A 206 -9.10 13.03 10.31
C TYR A 206 -9.06 12.86 8.78
N ILE A 207 -8.02 12.20 8.26
CA ILE A 207 -7.86 11.97 6.82
C ILE A 207 -9.00 11.10 6.27
N LEU A 208 -9.36 10.03 6.98
CA LEU A 208 -10.36 9.06 6.54
C LEU A 208 -11.80 9.47 6.88
N GLU A 209 -12.01 10.53 7.67
CA GLU A 209 -13.34 11.03 8.01
C GLU A 209 -14.18 11.29 6.74
N GLY A 210 -15.42 10.81 6.68
CA GLY A 210 -16.29 11.04 5.52
C GLY A 210 -15.94 10.23 4.26
N ILE A 211 -14.95 9.34 4.33
CA ILE A 211 -14.66 8.33 3.31
C ILE A 211 -15.37 7.02 3.70
N TYR A 212 -16.08 6.40 2.77
CA TYR A 212 -16.80 5.15 3.02
C TYR A 212 -16.82 4.24 1.79
N LEU A 213 -17.12 2.96 2.02
CA LEU A 213 -17.37 2.00 0.95
C LEU A 213 -18.82 2.12 0.48
N ASN A 214 -19.05 2.15 -0.83
CA ASN A 214 -20.38 2.05 -1.40
C ASN A 214 -21.01 0.72 -1.01
N GLN A 215 -22.28 0.74 -0.62
CA GLN A 215 -23.05 -0.50 -0.45
C GLN A 215 -23.27 -1.12 -1.84
N VAL A 216 -22.97 -2.41 -1.95
CA VAL A 216 -23.25 -3.23 -3.14
C VAL A 216 -24.73 -3.61 -3.14
#